data_AF-A0A920U2N3-F1
#
_entry.id   AF-A0A920U2N3-F1
#
_cell.length_a   1.000
_cell.length_b   1.000
_cell.length_c   1.000
_cell.angle_alpha   90.00
_cell.angle_beta   90.00
_cell.angle_gamma   90.00
#
_symmetry.space_group_name_H-M   'P 1'
#
loop_
_entity.id
_entity.type
_entity.pdbx_description
1 polymer ?
#
loop_
_entity_poly.entity_id
_entity_poly.type
_entity_poly.pdbx_seq_one_letter_code
_entity_poly.pdbx_strand_id
1 'polypeptide(L)' 'MKKIAICGFNLESNRFASPCDRRDFEEHMYFRGEEITREARAEHPSIHLGVCGFYKVMDESSVVPVAGSTDRHC' A
#
# COMPACT_ATOMS: atom_id res chain seq x y z
N MET A 1 -0.66 19.32 13.42
CA MET A 1 -1.18 18.21 12.58
C MET A 1 -0.50 16.92 12.98
N LYS A 2 -1.26 15.84 13.19
CA LYS A 2 -0.70 14.50 13.43
C LYS A 2 -0.37 13.86 12.08
N LYS A 3 0.75 13.11 12.03
CA LYS A 3 1.24 12.38 10.87
C LYS A 3 1.31 10.91 11.23
N ILE A 4 0.73 10.03 10.40
CA ILE A 4 0.75 8.58 10.64
C ILE A 4 1.46 7.91 9.46
N ALA A 5 2.52 7.15 9.77
CA ALA A 5 3.24 6.39 8.76
C ALA A 5 2.48 5.11 8.37
N ILE A 6 2.35 4.86 7.07
CA ILE A 6 1.85 3.59 6.54
C ILE A 6 3.04 2.73 6.11
N CYS A 7 3.17 1.57 6.74
CA CYS A 7 4.21 0.58 6.47
C CYS A 7 3.58 -0.81 6.54
N GLY A 8 3.81 -1.66 5.53
CA GLY A 8 3.34 -3.04 5.58
C GLY A 8 3.55 -3.79 4.28
N PHE A 9 3.27 -5.09 4.32
CA PHE A 9 3.17 -5.96 3.17
C PHE A 9 1.81 -6.68 3.25
N ASN A 10 1.18 -6.87 2.10
CA ASN A 10 0.01 -7.75 1.99
C ASN A 10 0.43 -8.97 1.18
N LEU A 11 0.40 -10.16 1.80
CA LEU A 11 0.78 -11.40 1.16
C LEU A 11 -0.38 -12.39 1.30
N GLU A 12 -0.89 -12.84 0.16
CA GLU A 12 -1.81 -13.96 0.08
C GLU A 12 -1.11 -15.08 -0.67
N SER A 13 -1.14 -16.29 -0.13
CA SER A 13 -0.54 -17.46 -0.76
C SER A 13 -1.61 -18.49 -1.08
N ASN A 14 -1.59 -19.00 -2.30
CA ASN A 14 -2.51 -20.01 -2.78
C ASN A 14 -1.72 -21.13 -3.46
N ARG A 15 -1.89 -22.37 -2.98
CA ARG A 15 -1.18 -23.55 -3.51
C ARG A 15 -1.47 -23.82 -4.99
N PHE A 16 -2.61 -23.36 -5.50
CA PHE A 16 -3.04 -23.56 -6.87
C PHE A 16 -2.75 -22.38 -7.79
N ALA A 17 -2.23 -21.26 -7.27
CA ALA A 17 -1.86 -20.11 -8.07
C ALA A 17 -0.50 -20.33 -8.75
N SER A 18 -0.29 -19.65 -9.88
CA SER A 18 1.03 -19.56 -10.49
C SER A 18 2.04 -18.97 -9.49
N PRO A 19 3.31 -19.41 -9.51
CA PRO A 19 4.36 -18.76 -8.74
C PRO A 19 4.44 -17.27 -9.08
N CYS A 20 4.57 -16.44 -8.05
CA CYS A 20 4.84 -15.01 -8.18
C CYS A 20 6.35 -14.80 -8.07
N ASP A 21 6.96 -14.22 -9.09
CA ASP A 21 8.38 -13.87 -9.08
C ASP A 21 8.62 -12.42 -8.64
N ARG A 22 9.89 -12.03 -8.58
CA ARG A 22 10.27 -10.68 -8.16
C ARG A 22 9.72 -9.59 -9.09
N ARG A 23 9.69 -9.85 -10.40
CA ARG A 23 9.18 -8.88 -11.36
C ARG A 23 7.68 -8.69 -11.16
N ASP A 24 6.94 -9.78 -10.96
CA ASP A 24 5.51 -9.73 -10.66
C ASP A 24 5.23 -8.89 -9.39
N PHE A 25 6.07 -9.05 -8.36
CA PHE A 25 5.99 -8.25 -7.14
C PHE A 25 6.29 -6.77 -7.37
N GLU A 26 7.38 -6.45 -8.07
CA GLU A 26 7.80 -5.06 -8.30
C GLU A 26 6.83 -4.29 -9.21
N GLU A 27 6.18 -4.96 -10.17
CA GLU A 27 5.23 -4.33 -11.10
C GLU A 27 3.85 -4.09 -10.49
N HIS A 28 3.42 -4.92 -9.53
CA HIS A 28 2.01 -4.92 -9.08
C HIS A 28 1.81 -4.72 -7.58
N MET A 29 2.83 -4.96 -6.75
CA MET A 29 2.66 -5.06 -5.29
C MET A 29 3.60 -4.13 -4.52
N TYR A 30 4.61 -3.55 -5.18
CA TYR A 30 5.63 -2.74 -4.55
C TYR A 30 5.40 -1.24 -4.75
N PHE A 31 5.02 -0.55 -3.67
CA PHE A 31 4.83 0.90 -3.64
C PHE A 31 5.69 1.53 -2.55
N ARG A 32 6.30 2.68 -2.85
CA ARG A 32 7.14 3.41 -1.89
C ARG A 32 6.75 4.87 -1.78
N GLY A 33 6.78 5.38 -0.55
CA GLY A 33 6.58 6.81 -0.30
C GLY A 33 5.30 7.30 -0.99
N GLU A 34 5.36 8.45 -1.67
CA GLU A 34 4.18 9.05 -2.31
C GLU A 34 3.45 8.17 -3.32
N GLU A 35 4.05 7.08 -3.80
CA GLU A 35 3.35 6.07 -4.62
C GLU A 35 2.19 5.44 -3.85
N ILE A 36 2.37 5.17 -2.55
CA ILE A 36 1.30 4.63 -1.68
C ILE A 36 0.16 5.64 -1.59
N THR A 37 0.49 6.92 -1.40
CA THR A 37 -0.46 8.04 -1.31
C THR A 37 -1.29 8.17 -2.59
N ARG A 38 -0.62 8.12 -3.74
CA ARG A 38 -1.24 8.22 -5.06
C ARG A 38 -2.13 7.02 -5.33
N GLU A 39 -1.62 5.82 -5.09
CA GLU A 39 -2.34 4.57 -5.37
C GLU A 39 -3.58 4.42 -4.49
N ALA A 40 -3.49 4.76 -3.21
CA ALA A 40 -4.62 4.68 -2.29
C ALA A 40 -5.80 5.61 -2.66
N ARG A 41 -5.55 6.64 -3.48
CA ARG A 41 -6.55 7.60 -3.97
C ARG A 41 -6.85 7.49 -5.47
N ALA A 42 -6.30 6.48 -6.15
CA ALA A 42 -6.61 6.24 -7.56
C ALA A 42 -8.09 5.87 -7.74
N GLU A 43 -8.64 6.15 -8.92
CA GLU A 43 -10.00 5.72 -9.29
C GLU A 43 -10.13 4.19 -9.30
N HIS A 44 -9.05 3.50 -9.70
CA HIS A 44 -8.92 2.05 -9.72
C HIS A 44 -7.64 1.62 -8.99
N PRO A 45 -7.66 1.56 -7.65
CA PRO A 45 -6.47 1.26 -6.86
C PRO A 45 -6.05 -0.21 -7.04
N SER A 46 -4.77 -0.42 -7.31
CA SER A 46 -4.11 -1.73 -7.30
C SER A 46 -3.60 -2.14 -5.91
N ILE A 47 -3.49 -1.17 -4.99
CA ILE A 47 -3.14 -1.44 -3.59
C ILE A 47 -4.31 -2.07 -2.83
N HIS A 48 -4.00 -2.78 -1.73
CA HIS A 48 -5.02 -3.39 -0.87
C HIS A 48 -6.04 -2.37 -0.35
N LEU A 49 -7.34 -2.69 -0.51
CA LEU A 49 -8.46 -1.79 -0.18
C LEU A 49 -8.51 -1.33 1.28
N GLY A 50 -7.93 -2.10 2.21
CA GLY A 50 -7.77 -1.66 3.59
C GLY A 50 -6.96 -0.37 3.72
N VAL A 51 -5.96 -0.16 2.84
CA VAL A 51 -5.18 1.09 2.78
C VAL A 51 -6.05 2.23 2.29
N CYS A 52 -6.85 2.03 1.24
CA CYS A 52 -7.81 3.03 0.75
C CYS A 52 -8.81 3.46 1.83
N GLY A 53 -9.36 2.50 2.58
CA GLY A 53 -10.26 2.77 3.70
C GLY A 53 -9.59 3.59 4.81
N PHE A 54 -8.32 3.29 5.12
CA PHE A 54 -7.54 4.07 6.07
C PHE A 54 -7.37 5.52 5.60
N TYR A 55 -6.99 5.75 4.34
CA TYR A 55 -6.87 7.10 3.78
C TYR A 55 -8.17 7.89 3.88
N LYS A 56 -9.31 7.27 3.58
CA LYS A 56 -10.63 7.91 3.68
C LYS A 56 -10.93 8.43 5.09
N VAL A 57 -10.74 7.59 6.12
CA VAL A 57 -10.97 7.99 7.52
C VAL A 57 -10.02 9.11 7.96
N MET A 58 -8.79 9.09 7.46
CA MET A 58 -7.78 10.10 7.79
C MET A 58 -8.10 11.46 7.16
N ASP A 59 -8.51 11.44 5.89
CA ASP A 59 -8.97 12.62 5.15
C ASP A 59 -10.19 13.26 5.83
N GLU A 60 -11.10 12.46 6.41
CA GLU A 60 -12.26 12.93 7.19
C GLU A 60 -11.88 13.50 8.58
N SER A 61 -10.76 13.07 9.17
CA SER A 61 -10.37 13.40 10.56
C SER A 61 -9.29 14.48 10.69
N SER A 62 -8.96 15.19 9.60
CA SER A 62 -7.88 16.21 9.54
C SER A 62 -6.50 15.66 9.93
N VAL A 63 -6.29 14.35 9.85
CA VAL A 63 -4.99 13.71 10.09
C VAL A 63 -4.35 13.37 8.76
N VAL A 64 -3.07 13.67 8.58
CA VAL A 64 -2.37 13.44 7.31
C VAL A 64 -1.71 12.06 7.35
N PRO A 65 -2.17 11.09 6.55
CA PRO A 65 -1.41 9.87 6.32
C PRO A 65 -0.14 10.22 5.57
N VAL A 66 0.98 9.66 6.00
CA VAL A 66 2.28 9.86 5.37
C VAL A 66 2.78 8.50 4.96
N ALA A 67 3.10 8.34 3.69
CA ALA A 67 3.62 7.08 3.22
C ALA A 67 5.01 6.81 3.80
N GLY A 68 5.15 5.66 4.47
CA GLY A 68 6.42 5.19 4.96
C GLY A 68 7.15 4.38 3.88
N SER A 69 8.48 4.43 3.89
CA SER A 69 9.30 3.47 3.17
C SER A 69 9.43 2.20 4.00
N THR A 70 8.93 1.07 3.50
CA THR A 70 9.36 -0.25 3.99
C THR A 70 10.52 -0.73 3.14
N ASP A 71 11.71 -0.18 3.41
CA ASP A 71 12.95 -0.87 3.07
C ASP A 71 13.33 -1.76 4.26
N ARG A 72 12.70 -2.93 4.32
CA ARG A 72 13.31 -4.07 4.98
C ARG A 72 13.30 -5.18 3.95
N HIS A 73 14.47 -5.40 3.38
CA HIS A 73 14.81 -6.64 2.70
C HIS A 73 14.28 -7.80 3.55
N CYS A 74 13.22 -8.44 3.05
CA CYS A 74 12.89 -9.82 3.39
C CYS A 74 13.76 -10.72 2.53
#